data_AF-A0A378QME1-F1
#
_entry.id   AF-A0A378QME1-F1
#
_cell.length_a   1.000
_cell.length_b   1.000
_cell.length_c   1.000
_cell.angle_alpha   90.00
_cell.angle_beta   90.00
_cell.angle_gamma   90.00
#
_symmetry.space_group_name_H-M   'P 1'
#
loop_
_entity.id
_entity.type
_entity.pdbx_description
1 polymer ?
#
loop_
_entity_poly.entity_id
_entity_poly.type
_entity_poly.pdbx_seq_one_letter_code
_entity_poly.pdbx_strand_id
1 'polypeptide(L)'
;MPKFIPLSALSLAVLSGLSACTTPISQNTNTNANTDKLAMTAIPSSLTFNPNNYKTMTITQDGQSLVVRAFENIPYVANPAEPDYQVMNIYIPESYFTGDTINGYTSDTAPIFSPPMAWADICPPSR
;
A
#
# COMPACT_ATOMS: atom_id res chain seq x y z
N MET A 1 55.27 12.94 17.23
CA MET A 1 54.96 14.07 18.15
C MET A 1 56.11 15.08 18.05
N PRO A 2 55.92 16.41 18.15
CA PRO A 2 54.69 17.22 18.27
C PRO A 2 53.88 17.30 16.94
N LYS A 3 53.40 18.49 16.50
CA LYS A 3 52.07 19.11 16.79
C LYS A 3 51.92 20.47 16.04
N PHE A 4 50.69 20.99 15.96
CA PHE A 4 50.22 22.36 15.64
C PHE A 4 49.74 22.70 14.21
N ILE A 5 48.57 23.36 14.20
CA ILE A 5 47.77 23.90 13.10
C ILE A 5 47.85 25.44 13.22
N PRO A 6 47.60 26.22 12.16
CA PRO A 6 46.65 27.31 12.36
C PRO A 6 45.59 27.47 11.26
N LEU A 7 44.43 27.90 11.75
CA LEU A 7 43.19 28.21 11.06
C LEU A 7 43.34 29.42 10.11
N SER A 8 42.83 29.31 8.89
CA SER A 8 42.76 30.38 7.88
C SER A 8 41.65 30.01 6.86
N ALA A 9 40.69 30.87 6.50
CA ALA A 9 40.31 32.16 7.04
C ALA A 9 38.78 32.37 6.87
N LEU A 10 38.23 33.36 7.58
CA LEU A 10 36.86 33.85 7.35
C LEU A 10 36.65 34.24 5.88
N SER A 11 35.50 33.88 5.32
CA SER A 11 34.89 34.63 4.22
C SER A 11 33.43 34.92 4.59
N LEU A 12 33.02 36.17 4.46
CA LEU A 12 31.74 36.68 4.93
C LEU A 12 30.91 37.18 3.74
N ALA A 13 29.66 36.73 3.68
CA ALA A 13 28.50 37.34 2.99
C ALA A 13 28.57 37.65 1.47
N VAL A 14 27.57 37.14 0.73
CA VAL A 14 26.63 38.01 -0.01
C VAL A 14 25.21 37.44 0.14
N LEU A 15 24.24 38.33 0.38
CA LEU A 15 22.80 38.03 0.49
C LEU A 15 22.07 38.62 -0.72
N SER A 16 21.36 37.81 -1.50
CA SER A 16 20.12 38.18 -2.24
C SER A 16 19.66 37.04 -3.17
N GLY A 17 18.37 36.68 -3.12
CA GLY A 17 17.83 35.58 -3.94
C GLY A 17 16.48 35.03 -3.48
N LEU A 18 15.51 35.90 -3.17
CA LEU A 18 14.13 35.48 -2.90
C LEU A 18 13.44 35.07 -4.22
N SER A 19 13.47 33.77 -4.55
CA SER A 19 12.62 33.21 -5.60
C SER A 19 11.33 32.65 -4.99
N ALA A 20 10.32 33.52 -4.86
CA ALA A 20 8.95 33.09 -4.65
C ALA A 20 8.30 32.84 -6.02
N CYS A 21 8.10 31.57 -6.38
CA CYS A 21 7.14 31.21 -7.43
C CYS A 21 5.78 30.92 -6.80
N THR A 22 4.92 31.95 -6.75
CA THR A 22 3.52 31.79 -6.39
C THR A 22 2.78 31.00 -7.46
N THR A 23 2.12 29.92 -7.07
CA THR A 23 1.11 29.28 -7.93
C THR A 23 -0.15 30.17 -7.97
N PRO A 24 -0.77 30.37 -9.15
CA PRO A 24 -1.96 31.21 -9.26
C PRO A 24 -3.17 30.54 -8.60
N ILE A 25 -3.93 31.34 -7.86
CA ILE A 25 -5.26 30.98 -7.36
C ILE A 25 -6.20 30.87 -8.56
N SER A 26 -6.73 29.67 -8.81
CA SER A 26 -7.88 29.48 -9.70
C SER A 26 -9.16 29.67 -8.90
N GLN A 27 -9.83 30.82 -9.08
CA GLN A 27 -11.18 31.01 -8.57
C GLN A 27 -12.17 30.29 -9.50
N ASN A 28 -12.51 29.04 -9.19
CA ASN A 28 -13.71 28.42 -9.75
C ASN A 28 -14.92 28.80 -8.88
N THR A 29 -15.75 29.70 -9.39
CA THR A 29 -17.06 29.99 -8.82
C THR A 29 -18.04 28.88 -9.16
N ASN A 30 -18.33 27.98 -8.21
CA ASN A 30 -19.64 27.34 -8.19
C ASN A 30 -20.13 27.02 -6.78
N THR A 31 -21.36 27.42 -6.51
CA THR A 31 -22.08 27.20 -5.25
C THR A 31 -22.67 25.79 -5.21
N ASN A 32 -22.44 25.04 -4.13
CA ASN A 32 -23.50 24.62 -3.19
C ASN A 32 -23.07 23.47 -2.26
N ALA A 33 -23.35 23.68 -0.96
CA ALA A 33 -23.66 22.72 0.09
C ALA A 33 -22.90 21.37 0.18
N ASN A 34 -22.01 21.30 1.18
CA ASN A 34 -21.86 20.21 2.15
C ASN A 34 -22.42 18.81 1.76
N THR A 35 -21.51 17.89 1.45
CA THR A 35 -21.51 16.60 2.13
C THR A 35 -20.07 16.10 2.22
N ASP A 36 -19.53 15.95 3.44
CA ASP A 36 -18.33 15.14 3.70
C ASP A 36 -18.66 13.66 3.43
N LYS A 37 -18.77 13.32 2.15
CA LYS A 37 -18.91 11.95 1.70
C LYS A 37 -17.52 11.36 1.63
N LEU A 38 -17.19 10.55 2.64
CA LEU A 38 -15.96 9.74 2.72
C LEU A 38 -15.57 9.26 1.31
N ALA A 39 -14.32 9.54 0.91
CA ALA A 39 -13.89 9.43 -0.47
C ALA A 39 -14.28 8.08 -1.07
N MET A 40 -15.27 8.10 -1.97
CA MET A 40 -15.66 6.93 -2.75
C MET A 40 -14.48 6.62 -3.66
N THR A 41 -13.60 5.71 -3.22
CA THR A 41 -12.50 5.18 -4.01
C THR A 41 -13.05 4.79 -5.36
N ALA A 42 -12.55 5.43 -6.42
CA ALA A 42 -13.07 5.22 -7.77
C ALA A 42 -12.98 3.73 -8.12
N ILE A 43 -14.13 3.07 -8.31
CA ILE A 43 -14.16 1.65 -8.66
C ILE A 43 -13.40 1.49 -9.99
N PRO A 44 -12.30 0.72 -10.01
CA PRO A 44 -11.54 0.54 -11.23
C PRO A 44 -12.39 -0.22 -12.24
N SER A 45 -12.68 0.40 -13.39
CA SER A 45 -13.42 -0.23 -14.49
C SER A 45 -12.65 -1.38 -15.16
N SER A 46 -11.40 -1.60 -14.77
CA SER A 46 -10.56 -2.71 -15.20
C SER A 46 -10.28 -3.67 -14.05
N LEU A 47 -10.51 -4.95 -14.28
CA LEU A 47 -10.13 -6.05 -13.37
C LEU A 47 -8.65 -6.48 -13.53
N THR A 48 -7.79 -5.59 -14.02
CA THR A 48 -6.35 -5.87 -14.16
C THR A 48 -5.69 -5.83 -12.78
N PHE A 49 -5.18 -6.97 -12.32
CA PHE A 49 -4.41 -7.04 -11.09
C PHE A 49 -3.12 -6.21 -11.17
N ASN A 50 -2.87 -5.37 -10.16
CA ASN A 50 -1.64 -4.58 -10.06
C ASN A 50 -0.67 -5.22 -9.03
N PRO A 51 0.39 -5.93 -9.46
CA PRO A 51 1.31 -6.63 -8.56
C PRO A 51 2.19 -5.68 -7.72
N ASN A 52 2.15 -4.37 -7.95
CA ASN A 52 2.93 -3.37 -7.24
C ASN A 52 2.17 -2.66 -6.10
N ASN A 53 0.86 -2.89 -5.97
CA ASN A 53 0.05 -2.28 -4.91
C ASN A 53 -0.18 -3.26 -3.75
N TYR A 54 0.85 -3.46 -2.93
CA TYR A 54 0.85 -4.39 -1.79
C TYR A 54 1.38 -3.75 -0.51
N LYS A 55 1.08 -4.40 0.62
CA LYS A 55 1.77 -4.19 1.90
C LYS A 55 2.63 -5.42 2.21
N THR A 56 3.85 -5.25 2.70
CA THR A 56 4.63 -6.37 3.24
C THR A 56 4.19 -6.67 4.66
N MET A 57 3.91 -7.92 4.97
CA MET A 57 3.50 -8.39 6.31
C MET A 57 4.29 -9.64 6.70
N THR A 58 4.55 -9.81 7.99
CA THR A 58 5.10 -11.06 8.54
C THR A 58 4.00 -11.78 9.30
N ILE A 59 3.66 -12.99 8.87
CA ILE A 59 2.75 -13.90 9.55
C ILE A 59 3.60 -14.82 10.42
N THR A 60 3.31 -14.90 11.72
CA THR A 60 4.00 -15.81 12.65
C THR A 60 3.00 -16.76 13.29
N GLN A 61 3.23 -18.06 13.16
CA GLN A 61 2.39 -19.11 13.76
C GLN A 61 3.28 -20.29 14.17
N ASP A 62 3.05 -20.85 15.36
CA ASP A 62 3.77 -22.02 15.91
C ASP A 62 5.31 -21.91 15.86
N GLY A 63 5.83 -20.68 16.02
CA GLY A 63 7.26 -20.37 15.97
C GLY A 63 7.85 -20.26 14.56
N GLN A 64 7.06 -20.49 13.50
CA GLN A 64 7.44 -20.25 12.11
C GLN A 64 6.99 -18.86 11.67
N SER A 65 7.80 -18.20 10.84
CA SER A 65 7.48 -16.89 10.27
C SER A 65 7.52 -16.95 8.75
N LEU A 66 6.51 -16.35 8.10
CA LEU A 66 6.39 -16.22 6.66
C LEU A 66 6.19 -14.74 6.30
N VAL A 67 7.05 -14.21 5.43
CA VAL A 67 6.89 -12.86 4.88
C VAL A 67 6.04 -12.93 3.61
N VAL A 68 5.00 -12.10 3.54
CA VAL A 68 4.05 -12.06 2.43
C VAL A 68 3.86 -10.64 1.90
N ARG A 69 3.52 -10.55 0.61
CA ARG A 69 2.86 -9.39 0.01
C ARG A 69 1.35 -9.57 0.14
N ALA A 70 0.73 -8.68 0.89
CA ALA A 70 -0.71 -8.61 1.10
C ALA A 70 -1.33 -7.60 0.12
N PHE A 71 -2.27 -8.08 -0.68
CA PHE A 71 -3.13 -7.29 -1.56
C PHE A 71 -4.55 -7.38 -0.99
N GLU A 72 -5.01 -6.31 -0.35
CA GLU A 72 -6.26 -6.31 0.42
C GLU A 72 -7.32 -5.45 -0.27
N ASN A 73 -8.60 -5.78 -0.04
CA ASN A 73 -9.75 -5.03 -0.56
C ASN A 73 -9.77 -4.92 -2.11
N ILE A 74 -9.32 -5.95 -2.83
CA ILE A 74 -9.28 -5.97 -4.30
C ILE A 74 -10.67 -6.30 -4.87
N PRO A 75 -11.33 -5.41 -5.63
CA PRO A 75 -12.61 -5.72 -6.27
C PRO A 75 -12.44 -6.84 -7.31
N TYR A 76 -13.25 -7.89 -7.20
CA TYR A 76 -13.21 -9.04 -8.13
C TYR A 76 -14.36 -9.04 -9.16
N VAL A 77 -15.27 -8.05 -9.09
CA VAL A 77 -16.37 -7.84 -10.05
C VAL A 77 -16.32 -6.40 -10.56
N ALA A 78 -16.46 -6.20 -11.89
CA ALA A 78 -16.33 -4.88 -12.51
C ALA A 78 -17.47 -3.91 -12.16
N ASN A 79 -18.64 -4.44 -11.78
CA ASN A 79 -19.80 -3.68 -11.30
C ASN A 79 -20.41 -4.40 -10.10
N PRO A 80 -19.87 -4.19 -8.88
CA PRO A 80 -20.39 -4.83 -7.68
C PRO A 80 -21.74 -4.23 -7.27
N ALA A 81 -22.67 -5.09 -6.87
CA ALA A 81 -23.90 -4.71 -6.21
C ALA A 81 -23.66 -4.31 -4.74
N GLU A 82 -22.66 -4.94 -4.10
CA GLU A 82 -22.27 -4.71 -2.71
C GLU A 82 -20.75 -4.47 -2.64
N PRO A 83 -20.27 -3.23 -2.91
CA PRO A 83 -18.85 -2.93 -3.12
C PRO A 83 -17.94 -3.31 -1.96
N ASP A 84 -18.43 -3.22 -0.71
CA ASP A 84 -17.65 -3.50 0.49
C ASP A 84 -17.46 -5.01 0.76
N TYR A 85 -18.32 -5.85 0.16
CA TYR A 85 -18.29 -7.32 0.31
C TYR A 85 -17.77 -8.03 -0.95
N GLN A 86 -17.87 -7.41 -2.12
CA GLN A 86 -17.41 -7.98 -3.40
C GLN A 86 -15.95 -7.62 -3.69
N VAL A 87 -15.14 -7.73 -2.63
CA VAL A 87 -13.69 -7.62 -2.63
C VAL A 87 -13.05 -8.90 -2.12
N MET A 88 -11.80 -9.14 -2.51
CA MET A 88 -11.00 -10.26 -2.02
C MET A 88 -9.63 -9.79 -1.52
N ASN A 89 -9.03 -10.59 -0.64
CA ASN A 89 -7.65 -10.44 -0.23
C ASN A 89 -6.80 -11.54 -0.88
N ILE A 90 -5.57 -11.21 -1.27
CA ILE A 90 -4.59 -12.13 -1.84
C ILE A 90 -3.29 -11.98 -1.05
N TYR A 91 -2.74 -13.08 -0.56
CA TYR A 91 -1.49 -13.12 0.19
C TYR A 91 -0.49 -14.01 -0.55
N ILE A 92 0.63 -13.43 -0.99
CA ILE A 92 1.64 -14.12 -1.79
C ILE A 92 2.98 -14.10 -1.03
N PRO A 93 3.64 -15.24 -0.78
CA PRO A 93 4.98 -15.27 -0.18
C PRO A 93 5.99 -14.38 -0.93
N GLU A 94 6.76 -13.59 -0.19
CA GLU A 94 7.77 -12.68 -0.75
C GLU A 94 8.82 -13.43 -1.60
N SER A 95 9.16 -14.66 -1.20
CA SER A 95 10.08 -15.58 -1.89
C SER A 95 9.71 -15.86 -3.35
N TYR A 96 8.43 -15.82 -3.71
CA TYR A 96 8.00 -16.03 -5.09
C TYR A 96 8.29 -14.83 -6.00
N PHE A 97 8.64 -13.67 -5.44
CA PHE A 97 9.09 -12.51 -6.22
C PHE A 97 10.62 -12.45 -6.38
N THR A 98 11.37 -13.21 -5.59
CA THR A 98 12.84 -13.37 -5.70
C THR A 98 13.25 -14.59 -6.54
N GLY A 99 12.30 -15.44 -6.93
CA GLY A 99 12.55 -16.68 -7.69
C GLY A 99 12.87 -17.89 -6.80
N ASP A 100 12.71 -17.74 -5.48
CA ASP A 100 12.91 -18.82 -4.51
C ASP A 100 11.73 -19.80 -4.51
N THR A 101 11.93 -20.98 -3.92
CA THR A 101 10.90 -22.02 -3.81
C THR A 101 10.46 -22.27 -2.38
N ILE A 102 9.18 -22.59 -2.19
CA ILE A 102 8.64 -23.11 -0.92
C ILE A 102 8.15 -24.53 -1.18
N ASN A 103 8.70 -25.51 -0.45
CA ASN A 103 8.33 -26.93 -0.55
C ASN A 103 8.35 -27.48 -2.01
N GLY A 104 9.25 -26.95 -2.85
CA GLY A 104 9.38 -27.33 -4.26
C GLY A 104 8.50 -26.55 -5.24
N TYR A 105 7.64 -25.64 -4.77
CA TYR A 105 6.82 -24.78 -5.62
C TYR A 105 7.49 -23.44 -5.92
N THR A 106 7.33 -22.96 -7.15
CA THR A 106 7.68 -21.62 -7.65
C THR A 106 6.43 -20.72 -7.72
N SER A 107 6.60 -19.45 -8.10
CA SER A 107 5.50 -18.54 -8.48
C SER A 107 4.49 -19.15 -9.45
N ASP A 108 4.97 -19.96 -10.40
CA ASP A 108 4.19 -20.46 -11.54
C ASP A 108 3.48 -21.79 -11.24
N THR A 109 3.87 -22.45 -10.15
CA THR A 109 3.44 -23.81 -9.79
C THR A 109 2.78 -23.90 -8.40
N ALA A 110 2.85 -22.84 -7.60
CA ALA A 110 2.25 -22.78 -6.26
C ALA A 110 0.72 -23.01 -6.31
N PRO A 111 0.18 -23.97 -5.54
CA PRO A 111 -1.26 -24.16 -5.43
C PRO A 111 -1.94 -22.92 -4.84
N ILE A 112 -3.00 -22.44 -5.50
CA ILE A 112 -3.82 -21.34 -4.99
C ILE A 112 -4.79 -21.88 -3.93
N PHE A 113 -4.53 -21.56 -2.67
CA PHE A 113 -5.48 -21.84 -1.59
C PHE A 113 -6.56 -20.74 -1.55
N SER A 114 -7.76 -21.09 -2.01
CA SER A 114 -8.94 -20.21 -2.00
C SER A 114 -10.04 -20.82 -1.10
N PRO A 115 -10.01 -20.57 0.22
CA PRO A 115 -11.09 -21.00 1.10
C PRO A 115 -12.37 -20.22 0.77
N PRO A 116 -13.57 -20.83 0.88
CA PRO A 116 -14.80 -20.08 0.75
C PRO A 116 -14.88 -19.02 1.85
N MET A 117 -15.20 -17.78 1.47
CA MET A 117 -15.50 -16.69 2.40
C MET A 117 -16.85 -16.94 3.08
N ALA A 118 -16.85 -17.85 4.05
CA ALA A 118 -18.05 -18.33 4.70
C ALA A 118 -17.90 -18.28 6.23
N TRP A 119 -18.84 -17.59 6.87
CA TRP A 119 -19.27 -17.75 8.26
C TRP A 119 -18.29 -17.55 9.43
N ALA A 120 -17.13 -16.89 9.29
CA ALA A 120 -16.26 -16.59 10.45
C ALA A 120 -16.98 -15.86 11.62
N ASP A 121 -18.09 -15.18 11.35
CA ASP A 121 -18.97 -14.53 12.34
C ASP A 121 -20.15 -15.39 12.87
N ILE A 122 -20.24 -16.69 12.52
CA ILE A 122 -21.28 -17.62 13.04
C ILE A 122 -20.70 -18.54 14.14
N CYS A 123 -19.78 -18.02 14.95
CA CYS A 123 -19.74 -18.36 16.36
C CYS A 123 -20.62 -17.34 17.10
N PRO A 124 -21.92 -17.60 17.34
CA PRO A 124 -22.73 -16.69 18.14
C PRO A 124 -22.07 -16.54 19.52
N PRO A 125 -21.91 -15.32 20.06
CA PRO A 125 -21.48 -15.15 21.43
C PRO A 125 -22.46 -15.93 22.32
N SER A 126 -21.91 -16.76 23.21
CA SER A 126 -22.70 -17.55 24.16
C SER A 126 -23.67 -16.64 24.92
N ARG A 127 -24.97 -16.95 24.79
CA ARG A 127 -26.04 -16.32 25.57
C ARG A 127 -25.92 -16.63 27.05
#